data_AF-A0A2H9PV10-F1
#
_entry.id   AF-A0A2H9PV10-F1
#
_cell.length_a   1.000
_cell.length_b   1.000
_cell.length_c   1.000
_cell.angle_alpha   90.00
_cell.angle_beta   90.00
_cell.angle_gamma   90.00
#
_symmetry.space_group_name_H-M   'P 1'
#
loop_
_entity.id
_entity.type
_entity.pdbx_description
1 polymer ?
#
loop_
_entity_poly.entity_id
_entity_poly.type
_entity_poly.pdbx_seq_one_letter_code
_entity_poly.pdbx_strand_id
1 'polypeptide(L)'
;MIAANMTGLLAILAGAGAGHLAGMMTGLTPGLHINLVAQMLLLAWPLLTVSKSAALGFLVAMAIAHTFFDAIPSMLLGVPDEGSILAVMPAHKLVMKGRAREALALNLAGSMAAMLLFAVALPSLLLTLPTLAHPPLIVRTVVLIGLPLLALLGKNTWTNLALFAAAGLLGLATMQQDLLMPLLTGLFGMPTLLAAAGKLPF
;
A
#
# COMPACT_ATOMS: atom_id res chain seq x y z
N MET A 1 10.55 33.02 -11.92
CA MET A 1 10.99 31.70 -11.41
C MET A 1 10.53 31.45 -9.96
N ILE A 2 10.70 32.40 -9.02
CA ILE A 2 10.26 32.25 -7.62
C ILE A 2 8.73 32.13 -7.46
N ALA A 3 7.95 32.92 -8.20
CA ALA A 3 6.48 32.87 -8.12
C ALA A 3 5.87 31.53 -8.63
N ALA A 4 6.51 30.90 -9.62
CA ALA A 4 6.09 29.58 -10.12
C ALA A 4 6.37 28.45 -9.10
N ASN A 5 7.40 28.61 -8.25
CA ASN A 5 7.64 27.69 -7.13
C ASN A 5 6.63 27.88 -5.99
N MET A 6 6.17 29.12 -5.75
CA MET A 6 5.20 29.40 -4.69
C MET A 6 3.80 28.86 -5.00
N THR A 7 3.32 29.02 -6.22
CA THR A 7 2.02 28.46 -6.64
C THR A 7 2.03 26.93 -6.63
N GLY A 8 3.14 26.31 -7.06
CA GLY A 8 3.33 24.86 -6.97
C GLY A 8 3.34 24.36 -5.53
N LEU A 9 4.02 25.07 -4.62
CA LEU A 9 4.05 24.72 -3.19
C LEU A 9 2.66 24.82 -2.56
N LEU A 10 1.93 25.91 -2.81
CA LEU A 10 0.56 26.08 -2.32
C LEU A 10 -0.37 24.99 -2.86
N ALA A 11 -0.22 24.59 -4.12
CA ALA A 11 -0.97 23.49 -4.70
C ALA A 11 -0.66 22.15 -4.02
N ILE A 12 0.61 21.86 -3.71
CA ILE A 12 1.00 20.66 -2.95
C ILE A 12 0.36 20.66 -1.56
N LEU A 13 0.44 21.78 -0.84
CA LEU A 13 -0.12 21.89 0.51
C LEU A 13 -1.65 21.75 0.52
N ALA A 14 -2.34 22.37 -0.44
CA ALA A 14 -3.78 22.24 -0.60
C ALA A 14 -4.18 20.79 -0.94
N GLY A 15 -3.46 20.17 -1.88
CA GLY A 15 -3.63 18.77 -2.22
C GLY A 15 -3.39 17.86 -1.02
N ALA A 16 -2.32 18.10 -0.26
CA ALA A 16 -1.98 17.32 0.93
C ALA A 16 -3.04 17.42 2.02
N GLY A 17 -3.62 18.61 2.24
CA GLY A 17 -4.74 18.77 3.17
C GLY A 17 -5.95 17.93 2.78
N ALA A 18 -6.36 17.97 1.51
CA ALA A 18 -7.45 17.14 1.01
C ALA A 18 -7.11 15.64 1.05
N GLY A 19 -5.86 15.30 0.75
CA GLY A 19 -5.34 13.93 0.79
C GLY A 19 -5.38 13.35 2.19
N HIS A 20 -4.99 14.12 3.20
CA HIS A 20 -5.06 13.70 4.60
C HIS A 20 -6.49 13.36 5.03
N LEU A 21 -7.47 14.20 4.68
CA LEU A 21 -8.88 13.93 4.96
C LEU A 21 -9.37 12.67 4.25
N ALA A 22 -9.05 12.52 2.96
CA ALA A 22 -9.40 11.33 2.20
C ALA A 22 -8.75 10.06 2.81
N GLY A 23 -7.49 10.15 3.23
CA GLY A 23 -6.76 9.03 3.85
C GLY A 23 -7.31 8.63 5.21
N MET A 24 -7.78 9.61 6.00
CA MET A 24 -8.52 9.34 7.22
C MET A 24 -9.82 8.58 6.94
N MET A 25 -10.60 9.02 5.95
CA MET A 25 -11.85 8.36 5.59
C MET A 25 -11.63 6.94 5.06
N THR A 26 -10.66 6.76 4.16
CA THR A 26 -10.35 5.44 3.60
C THR A 26 -9.76 4.51 4.66
N GLY A 27 -8.85 5.00 5.51
CA GLY A 27 -8.26 4.17 6.57
C GLY A 27 -9.29 3.76 7.62
N LEU A 28 -10.22 4.63 7.99
CA LEU A 28 -11.28 4.25 8.94
C LEU A 28 -12.35 3.34 8.33
N THR A 29 -12.39 3.17 7.01
CA THR A 29 -13.36 2.32 6.32
C THR A 29 -12.72 0.96 6.01
N PRO A 30 -13.12 -0.12 6.69
CA PRO A 30 -12.58 -1.46 6.42
C PRO A 30 -12.73 -1.85 4.94
N GLY A 31 -11.67 -2.41 4.35
CA GLY A 31 -11.69 -2.89 2.96
C GLY A 31 -11.53 -1.83 1.86
N LEU A 32 -11.43 -0.53 2.19
CA LEU A 32 -11.08 0.51 1.21
C LEU A 32 -9.59 0.80 1.21
N HIS A 33 -8.86 0.26 0.24
CA HIS A 33 -7.43 0.52 0.11
C HIS A 33 -7.11 1.76 -0.75
N ILE A 34 -6.02 2.47 -0.43
CA ILE A 34 -5.52 3.62 -1.21
C ILE A 34 -5.41 3.34 -2.72
N ASN A 35 -4.99 2.13 -3.09
CA ASN A 35 -4.78 1.75 -4.49
C ASN A 35 -6.03 1.95 -5.35
N LEU A 36 -7.22 1.71 -4.80
CA LEU A 36 -8.48 1.95 -5.49
C LEU A 36 -8.68 3.45 -5.77
N VAL A 37 -8.44 4.30 -4.77
CA VAL A 37 -8.59 5.75 -4.90
C VAL A 37 -7.57 6.34 -5.88
N ALA A 38 -6.33 5.83 -5.87
CA ALA A 38 -5.32 6.21 -6.85
C ALA A 38 -5.76 5.87 -8.28
N GLN A 39 -6.37 4.70 -8.49
CA GLN A 39 -6.89 4.29 -9.79
C GLN A 39 -8.12 5.10 -10.22
N MET A 40 -9.03 5.42 -9.31
CA MET A 40 -10.15 6.31 -9.59
C MET A 40 -9.67 7.71 -10.01
N LEU A 41 -8.64 8.24 -9.33
CA LEU A 41 -8.02 9.51 -9.70
C LEU A 41 -7.40 9.46 -11.09
N LEU A 42 -6.73 8.36 -11.44
CA LEU A 42 -6.13 8.16 -12.76
C LEU A 42 -7.19 8.09 -13.87
N LEU A 43 -8.29 7.37 -13.64
CA LEU A 43 -9.41 7.26 -14.59
C LEU A 43 -10.15 8.59 -14.76
N ALA A 44 -10.31 9.34 -13.67
CA ALA A 44 -10.94 10.67 -13.69
C ALA A 44 -10.01 11.77 -14.23
N TRP A 45 -8.69 11.50 -14.38
CA TRP A 45 -7.69 12.49 -14.75
C TRP A 45 -8.05 13.37 -15.96
N PRO A 46 -8.59 12.83 -17.07
CA PRO A 46 -8.96 13.65 -18.23
C PRO A 46 -10.09 14.67 -17.95
N LEU A 47 -10.88 14.45 -16.91
CA LEU A 47 -12.01 15.28 -16.50
C LEU A 47 -11.62 16.31 -15.42
N LEU A 48 -10.43 16.18 -14.84
CA LEU A 48 -9.99 16.96 -13.71
C LEU A 48 -9.20 18.19 -14.16
N THR A 49 -9.53 19.36 -13.60
CA THR A 49 -8.80 20.62 -13.82
C THR A 49 -7.75 20.89 -12.73
N VAL A 50 -7.42 19.89 -11.90
CA VAL A 50 -6.43 20.02 -10.83
C VAL A 50 -5.00 19.96 -11.36
N SER A 51 -4.12 20.75 -10.75
CA SER A 51 -2.69 20.71 -11.09
C SER A 51 -2.05 19.37 -10.68
N LYS A 52 -1.03 18.94 -11.44
CA LYS A 52 -0.22 17.74 -11.11
C LYS A 52 0.38 17.83 -9.70
N SER A 53 0.84 19.02 -9.30
CA SER A 53 1.41 19.27 -7.97
C SER A 53 0.39 19.04 -6.86
N ALA A 54 -0.86 19.48 -7.04
CA ALA A 54 -1.93 19.20 -6.08
C ALA A 54 -2.30 17.72 -6.03
N ALA A 55 -2.37 17.04 -7.18
CA ALA A 55 -2.65 15.61 -7.23
C ALA A 55 -1.55 14.77 -6.56
N LEU A 56 -0.28 15.14 -6.74
CA LEU A 56 0.84 14.51 -6.05
C LEU A 56 0.78 14.73 -4.53
N GLY A 57 0.54 15.97 -4.09
CA GLY A 57 0.35 16.27 -2.67
C GLY A 57 -0.80 15.47 -2.07
N PHE A 58 -1.92 15.36 -2.79
CA PHE A 58 -3.08 14.56 -2.41
C PHE A 58 -2.72 13.08 -2.24
N LEU A 59 -2.14 12.44 -3.26
CA LEU A 59 -1.84 11.01 -3.21
C LEU A 59 -0.85 10.65 -2.10
N VAL A 60 0.22 11.43 -1.94
CA VAL A 60 1.24 11.17 -0.91
C VAL A 60 0.66 11.36 0.49
N ALA A 61 -0.05 12.46 0.73
CA ALA A 61 -0.65 12.70 2.05
C ALA A 61 -1.76 11.68 2.37
N MET A 62 -2.54 11.27 1.37
CA MET A 62 -3.55 10.23 1.52
C MET A 62 -2.92 8.88 1.86
N ALA A 63 -1.83 8.49 1.19
CA ALA A 63 -1.10 7.26 1.48
C ALA A 63 -0.60 7.21 2.93
N ILE A 64 0.03 8.30 3.36
CA ILE A 64 0.55 8.40 4.71
C ILE A 64 -0.60 8.38 5.71
N ALA A 65 -1.64 9.19 5.53
CA ALA A 65 -2.78 9.20 6.46
C ALA A 65 -3.47 7.84 6.54
N HIS A 66 -3.74 7.21 5.40
CA HIS A 66 -4.40 5.90 5.32
C HIS A 66 -3.71 4.85 6.20
N THR A 67 -2.37 4.71 6.10
CA THR A 67 -1.59 3.71 6.86
C THR A 67 -1.54 3.94 8.38
N PHE A 68 -1.95 5.12 8.84
CA PHE A 68 -2.09 5.40 10.27
C PHE A 68 -3.51 5.07 10.75
N PHE A 69 -4.52 5.28 9.90
CA PHE A 69 -5.92 5.12 10.24
C PHE A 69 -6.46 3.70 9.98
N ASP A 70 -5.96 2.98 8.97
CA ASP A 70 -6.34 1.59 8.60
C ASP A 70 -6.08 0.57 9.72
N ALA A 71 -5.07 0.83 10.54
CA ALA A 71 -4.73 0.02 11.68
C ALA A 71 -5.82 0.07 12.77
N ILE A 72 -6.59 1.16 12.87
CA ILE A 72 -7.61 1.33 13.91
C ILE A 72 -8.76 0.32 13.76
N PRO A 73 -9.51 0.29 12.64
CA PRO A 73 -10.56 -0.71 12.46
C PRO A 73 -9.97 -2.12 12.46
N SER A 74 -8.79 -2.32 11.87
CA SER A 74 -8.12 -3.62 11.85
C SER A 74 -7.85 -4.17 13.26
N MET A 75 -7.31 -3.35 14.16
CA MET A 75 -7.00 -3.74 15.54
C MET A 75 -8.25 -3.88 16.40
N LEU A 76 -9.18 -2.93 16.30
CA LEU A 76 -10.32 -2.81 17.22
C LEU A 76 -11.52 -3.66 16.82
N LEU A 77 -11.82 -3.75 15.53
CA LEU A 77 -12.96 -4.49 15.01
C LEU A 77 -12.59 -5.92 14.61
N GLY A 78 -11.30 -6.25 14.57
CA GLY A 78 -10.84 -7.57 14.13
C GLY A 78 -11.13 -7.85 12.66
N VAL A 79 -11.28 -6.78 11.86
CA VAL A 79 -11.46 -6.83 10.40
C VAL A 79 -10.17 -6.32 9.74
N PRO A 80 -9.07 -7.09 9.78
CA PRO A 80 -7.82 -6.69 9.15
C PRO A 80 -7.93 -6.75 7.63
N ASP A 81 -7.31 -5.78 6.96
CA ASP A 81 -7.10 -5.85 5.52
C ASP A 81 -6.13 -6.99 5.20
N GLU A 82 -6.24 -7.57 4.00
CA GLU A 82 -5.54 -8.80 3.59
C GLU A 82 -4.01 -8.72 3.72
N GLY A 83 -3.43 -7.53 3.50
CA GLY A 83 -1.99 -7.27 3.67
C GLY A 83 -1.55 -7.09 5.13
N SER A 84 -2.48 -6.91 6.06
CA SER A 84 -2.23 -6.54 7.46
C SER A 84 -2.52 -7.66 8.46
N ILE A 85 -3.17 -8.75 8.06
CA ILE A 85 -3.63 -9.85 8.94
C ILE A 85 -2.55 -10.32 9.92
N LEU A 86 -1.34 -10.59 9.41
CA LEU A 86 -0.23 -11.10 10.24
C LEU A 86 0.34 -10.04 11.19
N ALA A 87 0.31 -8.76 10.79
CA ALA A 87 0.83 -7.63 11.57
C ALA A 87 -0.18 -7.17 12.65
N VAL A 88 -1.47 -7.27 12.36
CA VAL A 88 -2.55 -6.80 13.25
C VAL A 88 -2.89 -7.84 14.31
N MET A 89 -2.65 -9.13 14.06
CA MET A 89 -3.00 -10.19 15.01
C MET A 89 -2.35 -10.05 16.41
N PRO A 90 -1.07 -9.66 16.57
CA PRO A 90 -0.51 -9.31 17.87
C PRO A 90 -1.20 -8.11 18.53
N ALA A 91 -1.52 -7.08 17.75
CA ALA A 91 -2.17 -5.87 18.24
C ALA A 91 -3.63 -6.15 18.68
N HIS A 92 -4.36 -6.97 17.93
CA HIS A 92 -5.68 -7.46 18.30
C HIS A 92 -5.65 -8.27 19.61
N LYS A 93 -4.62 -9.11 19.82
CA LYS A 93 -4.41 -9.80 21.11
C LYS A 93 -4.20 -8.84 22.28
N LEU A 94 -3.56 -7.69 22.07
CA LEU A 94 -3.42 -6.66 23.09
C LEU A 94 -4.76 -5.97 23.39
N VAL A 95 -5.54 -5.66 22.36
CA VAL A 95 -6.91 -5.10 22.49
C VAL A 95 -7.79 -6.05 23.31
N MET A 96 -7.78 -7.36 23.01
CA MET A 96 -8.53 -8.38 23.73
C MET A 96 -8.12 -8.52 25.22
N LYS A 97 -6.91 -8.06 25.57
CA LYS A 97 -6.42 -8.00 26.97
C LYS A 97 -6.71 -6.66 27.65
N GLY A 98 -7.55 -5.79 27.05
CA GLY A 98 -7.84 -4.45 27.55
C GLY A 98 -6.72 -3.42 27.33
N ARG A 99 -5.68 -3.77 26.57
CA ARG A 99 -4.48 -2.93 26.33
C ARG A 99 -4.55 -2.19 24.99
N ALA A 100 -5.74 -1.71 24.60
CA ALA A 100 -5.96 -1.06 23.31
C ALA A 100 -5.10 0.21 23.13
N ARG A 101 -4.89 0.99 24.19
CA ARG A 101 -4.01 2.18 24.16
C ARG A 101 -2.57 1.84 23.80
N GLU A 102 -2.07 0.72 24.32
CA GLU A 102 -0.71 0.28 24.04
C GLU A 102 -0.58 -0.28 22.62
N ALA A 103 -1.57 -1.04 22.15
CA ALA A 103 -1.63 -1.48 20.77
C ALA A 103 -1.56 -0.30 19.80
N LEU A 104 -2.34 0.76 20.06
CA LEU A 104 -2.32 1.98 19.26
C LEU A 104 -0.97 2.72 19.35
N ALA A 105 -0.39 2.84 20.55
CA ALA A 105 0.90 3.49 20.73
C ALA A 105 2.03 2.76 19.97
N LEU A 106 2.05 1.44 20.01
CA LEU A 106 3.01 0.61 19.28
C LEU A 106 2.81 0.72 17.77
N ASN A 107 1.57 0.74 17.30
CA ASN A 107 1.27 0.93 15.88
C ASN A 107 1.76 2.30 15.39
N LEU A 108 1.45 3.37 16.12
CA LEU A 108 1.90 4.73 15.80
C LEU A 108 3.43 4.83 15.79
N ALA A 109 4.10 4.22 16.77
CA ALA A 109 5.56 4.19 16.82
C ALA A 109 6.15 3.43 15.62
N GLY A 110 5.54 2.30 15.24
CA GLY A 110 5.93 1.52 14.07
C GLY A 110 5.76 2.29 12.76
N SER A 111 4.59 2.89 12.53
CA SER A 111 4.32 3.70 11.33
C SER A 111 5.25 4.91 11.23
N MET A 112 5.57 5.54 12.36
CA MET A 112 6.50 6.67 12.36
C MET A 112 7.96 6.25 12.12
N ALA A 113 8.39 5.13 12.72
CA ALA A 113 9.70 4.56 12.43
C ALA A 113 9.83 4.16 10.95
N ALA A 114 8.80 3.52 10.39
CA ALA A 114 8.74 3.18 8.97
C ALA A 114 8.83 4.41 8.06
N MET A 115 8.12 5.49 8.39
CA MET A 115 8.17 6.75 7.64
C MET A 115 9.58 7.36 7.65
N LEU A 116 10.25 7.37 8.81
CA LEU A 116 11.61 7.88 8.94
C LEU A 116 12.62 7.02 8.17
N LEU A 117 12.52 5.70 8.29
CA LEU A 117 13.38 4.76 7.55
C LEU A 117 13.16 4.92 6.04
N PHE A 118 11.92 5.08 5.60
CA PHE A 118 11.61 5.34 4.20
C PHE A 118 12.20 6.67 3.72
N ALA A 119 12.10 7.74 4.49
CA ALA A 119 12.68 9.03 4.15
C ALA A 119 14.22 8.94 4.00
N VAL A 120 14.88 8.16 4.86
CA VAL A 120 16.33 7.89 4.78
C VAL A 120 16.68 7.02 3.56
N ALA A 121 15.85 6.03 3.24
CA ALA A 121 16.05 5.15 2.09
C ALA A 121 15.68 5.79 0.74
N LEU A 122 14.87 6.86 0.75
CA LEU A 122 14.33 7.46 -0.47
C LEU A 122 15.41 7.89 -1.49
N PRO A 123 16.53 8.55 -1.09
CA PRO A 123 17.57 8.94 -2.05
C PRO A 123 18.20 7.75 -2.78
N SER A 124 18.51 6.66 -2.07
CA SER A 124 19.07 5.46 -2.69
C SER A 124 18.04 4.75 -3.57
N LEU A 125 16.77 4.76 -3.15
CA LEU A 125 15.67 4.21 -3.93
C LEU A 125 15.49 4.97 -5.25
N LEU A 126 15.56 6.31 -5.24
CA LEU A 126 15.42 7.14 -6.44
C LEU A 126 16.55 6.92 -7.46
N LEU A 127 17.76 6.59 -6.99
CA LEU A 127 18.90 6.29 -7.86
C LEU A 127 18.85 4.87 -8.46
N THR A 128 18.28 3.91 -7.73
CA THR A 128 18.30 2.48 -8.10
C THR A 128 17.03 2.02 -8.82
N LEU A 129 15.88 2.65 -8.58
CA LEU A 129 14.61 2.26 -9.21
C LEU A 129 14.62 2.35 -10.74
N PRO A 130 15.16 3.41 -11.38
CA PRO A 130 15.14 3.52 -12.84
C PRO A 130 15.92 2.40 -13.55
N THR A 131 17.01 1.90 -12.94
CA THR A 131 17.83 0.83 -13.51
C THR A 131 17.20 -0.55 -13.34
N LEU A 132 16.36 -0.72 -12.31
CA LEU A 132 15.70 -1.99 -11.98
C LEU A 132 14.35 -2.18 -12.68
N ALA A 133 13.78 -1.13 -13.26
CA ALA A 133 12.41 -1.13 -13.78
C ALA A 133 12.24 -1.77 -15.18
N HIS A 134 13.31 -2.35 -15.76
CA HIS A 134 13.28 -3.06 -17.05
C HIS A 134 13.71 -4.54 -16.98
N PRO A 135 13.13 -5.39 -16.11
CA PRO A 135 13.50 -6.80 -16.09
C PRO A 135 13.01 -7.53 -17.35
N PRO A 136 13.75 -8.54 -17.85
CA PRO A 136 13.37 -9.30 -19.04
C PRO A 136 12.00 -10.00 -18.89
N LEU A 137 11.26 -10.15 -20.00
CA LEU A 137 9.93 -10.79 -20.05
C LEU A 137 9.91 -12.20 -19.41
N ILE A 138 11.00 -12.95 -19.52
CA ILE A 138 11.15 -14.29 -18.93
C ILE A 138 11.12 -14.23 -17.39
N VAL A 139 11.78 -13.24 -16.79
CA VAL A 139 11.77 -13.05 -15.32
C VAL A 139 10.35 -12.77 -14.85
N ARG A 140 9.57 -12.03 -15.64
CA ARG A 140 8.18 -11.67 -15.34
C ARG A 140 7.25 -12.88 -15.32
N THR A 141 7.31 -13.74 -16.33
CA THR A 141 6.46 -14.94 -16.42
C THR A 141 6.84 -16.01 -15.38
N VAL A 142 8.15 -16.17 -15.12
CA VAL A 142 8.65 -17.10 -14.10
C VAL A 142 8.24 -16.67 -12.70
N VAL A 143 8.23 -15.36 -12.41
CA VAL A 143 7.81 -14.86 -11.10
C VAL A 143 6.28 -14.97 -10.91
N LEU A 144 5.47 -14.68 -11.93
CA LEU A 144 4.01 -14.82 -11.85
C LEU A 144 3.53 -16.26 -11.59
N ILE A 145 4.22 -17.25 -12.17
CA ILE A 145 3.89 -18.68 -11.99
C ILE A 145 4.63 -19.28 -10.80
N GLY A 146 5.85 -18.83 -10.52
CA GLY A 146 6.70 -19.31 -9.44
C GLY A 146 6.26 -18.85 -8.06
N LEU A 147 5.65 -17.67 -7.94
CA LEU A 147 5.23 -17.12 -6.64
C LEU A 147 4.10 -17.94 -5.99
N PRO A 148 3.01 -18.32 -6.69
CA PRO A 148 2.00 -19.23 -6.12
C PRO A 148 2.57 -20.60 -5.77
N LEU A 149 3.45 -21.16 -6.63
CA LEU A 149 4.07 -22.47 -6.38
C LEU A 149 4.99 -22.46 -5.17
N LEU A 150 5.83 -21.43 -5.02
CA LEU A 150 6.68 -21.26 -3.84
C LEU A 150 5.85 -21.03 -2.57
N ALA A 151 4.72 -20.33 -2.66
CA ALA A 151 3.83 -20.07 -1.53
C ALA A 151 3.19 -21.37 -1.04
N LEU A 152 2.81 -22.26 -1.95
CA LEU A 152 2.28 -23.60 -1.64
C LEU A 152 3.34 -24.53 -1.02
N LEU A 153 4.62 -24.27 -1.24
CA LEU A 153 5.74 -25.04 -0.69
C LEU A 153 6.31 -24.44 0.60
N GLY A 154 5.83 -23.27 1.02
CA GLY A 154 6.35 -22.46 2.12
C GLY A 154 6.20 -23.11 3.49
N LYS A 155 7.23 -23.83 3.94
CA LYS A 155 7.32 -24.36 5.32
C LYS A 155 8.54 -23.86 6.10
N ASN A 156 9.56 -23.35 5.41
CA ASN A 156 10.88 -23.05 5.99
C ASN A 156 11.33 -21.61 5.66
N THR A 157 12.20 -21.03 6.50
CA THR A 157 12.69 -19.64 6.39
C THR A 157 13.26 -19.29 5.02
N TRP A 158 13.98 -20.20 4.38
CA TRP A 158 14.57 -19.99 3.05
C TRP A 158 13.53 -19.87 1.94
N THR A 159 12.44 -20.65 2.02
CA THR A 159 11.33 -20.54 1.07
C THR A 159 10.61 -19.21 1.23
N ASN A 160 10.44 -18.73 2.47
CA ASN A 160 9.85 -17.42 2.74
C ASN A 160 10.75 -16.26 2.26
N LEU A 161 12.06 -16.40 2.39
CA LEU A 161 13.02 -15.43 1.87
C LEU A 161 13.00 -15.40 0.33
N ALA A 162 12.95 -16.57 -0.31
CA ALA A 162 12.80 -16.68 -1.76
C ALA A 162 11.46 -16.10 -2.25
N LEU A 163 10.37 -16.33 -1.51
CA LEU A 163 9.07 -15.71 -1.74
C LEU A 163 9.11 -14.20 -1.65
N PHE A 164 9.72 -13.66 -0.60
CA PHE A 164 9.88 -12.22 -0.42
C PHE A 164 10.68 -11.60 -1.58
N ALA A 165 11.80 -12.21 -1.96
CA ALA A 165 12.61 -11.75 -3.08
C ALA A 165 11.85 -11.84 -4.42
N ALA A 166 11.13 -12.93 -4.66
CA ALA A 166 10.31 -13.11 -5.86
C ALA A 166 9.16 -12.09 -5.92
N ALA A 167 8.48 -11.81 -4.80
CA ALA A 167 7.44 -10.79 -4.73
C ALA A 167 8.01 -9.38 -4.99
N GLY A 168 9.20 -9.07 -4.45
CA GLY A 168 9.90 -7.82 -4.73
C GLY A 168 10.26 -7.67 -6.22
N LEU A 169 10.78 -8.74 -6.84
CA LEU A 169 11.07 -8.77 -8.28
C LEU A 169 9.79 -8.64 -9.13
N LEU A 170 8.67 -9.22 -8.69
CA LEU A 170 7.38 -9.07 -9.35
C LEU A 170 6.92 -7.60 -9.36
N GLY A 171 7.06 -6.93 -8.21
CA GLY A 171 6.76 -5.51 -8.08
C GLY A 171 7.58 -4.67 -9.06
N LEU A 172 8.90 -4.89 -9.12
CA LEU A 172 9.78 -4.22 -10.08
C LEU A 172 9.37 -4.49 -11.54
N ALA A 173 9.01 -5.74 -11.86
CA ALA A 173 8.61 -6.15 -13.21
C ALA A 173 7.23 -5.65 -13.65
N THR A 174 6.42 -5.12 -12.74
CA THR A 174 5.07 -4.63 -13.03
C THR A 174 4.91 -3.12 -12.84
N MET A 175 5.93 -2.46 -12.29
CA MET A 175 5.93 -1.05 -11.90
C MET A 175 5.64 -0.06 -13.05
N GLN A 176 5.94 -0.42 -14.30
CA GLN A 176 5.87 0.49 -15.46
C GLN A 176 4.72 0.23 -16.45
N GLN A 177 3.93 -0.84 -16.30
CA GLN A 177 3.11 -1.35 -17.42
C GLN A 177 1.60 -1.35 -17.20
N ASP A 178 1.04 -0.46 -16.37
CA ASP A 178 -0.40 -0.44 -16.01
C ASP A 178 -0.93 -1.77 -15.41
N LEU A 179 -0.06 -2.76 -15.23
CA LEU A 179 -0.35 -4.13 -14.78
C LEU A 179 -0.24 -4.26 -13.27
N LEU A 180 0.37 -3.29 -12.58
CA LEU A 180 0.47 -3.27 -11.13
C LEU A 180 -0.92 -3.26 -10.48
N MET A 181 -1.83 -2.43 -10.98
CA MET A 181 -3.18 -2.35 -10.43
C MET A 181 -4.03 -3.60 -10.70
N PRO A 182 -4.13 -4.14 -11.93
CA PRO A 182 -4.76 -5.43 -12.18
C PRO A 182 -4.16 -6.58 -11.36
N LEU A 183 -2.84 -6.59 -11.15
CA LEU A 183 -2.17 -7.58 -10.32
C LEU A 183 -2.61 -7.48 -8.86
N LEU A 184 -2.57 -6.27 -8.29
CA LEU A 184 -2.96 -6.03 -6.90
C LEU A 184 -4.46 -6.35 -6.71
N THR A 185 -5.34 -5.90 -7.60
CA THR A 185 -6.77 -6.23 -7.55
C THR A 185 -7.03 -7.72 -7.70
N GLY A 186 -6.28 -8.43 -8.55
CA GLY A 186 -6.40 -9.88 -8.71
C GLY A 186 -5.85 -10.68 -7.52
N LEU A 187 -4.78 -10.22 -6.88
CA LEU A 187 -4.15 -10.90 -5.75
C LEU A 187 -4.92 -10.67 -4.44
N PHE A 188 -5.51 -9.48 -4.29
CA PHE A 188 -6.14 -9.02 -3.06
C PHE A 188 -7.67 -8.99 -3.17
N GLY A 189 -8.21 -8.23 -4.13
CA GLY A 189 -9.66 -8.05 -4.28
C GLY A 189 -10.45 -9.28 -4.77
N MET A 190 -9.88 -10.12 -5.65
CA MET A 190 -10.57 -11.31 -6.16
C MET A 190 -10.85 -12.35 -5.06
N PRO A 191 -9.87 -12.74 -4.21
CA PRO A 191 -10.11 -13.61 -3.08
C PRO A 191 -11.21 -13.12 -2.14
N THR A 192 -11.24 -11.83 -1.79
CA THR A 192 -12.30 -11.29 -0.91
C THR A 192 -13.67 -11.25 -1.56
N LEU A 193 -13.75 -10.95 -2.86
CA LEU A 193 -15.02 -11.05 -3.60
C LEU A 193 -15.51 -12.51 -3.70
N LEU A 194 -14.62 -13.46 -3.94
CA LEU A 194 -14.95 -14.89 -3.98
C LEU A 194 -15.35 -15.41 -2.59
N ALA A 195 -14.71 -14.93 -1.52
CA ALA A 195 -15.08 -15.19 -0.13
C ALA A 195 -16.50 -14.71 0.16
N ALA A 196 -16.77 -13.43 -0.14
CA ALA A 196 -18.08 -12.80 0.05
C ALA A 196 -19.18 -13.49 -0.79
N ALA A 197 -18.82 -14.02 -1.96
CA ALA A 197 -19.72 -14.81 -2.80
C ALA A 197 -19.91 -16.27 -2.32
N GLY A 198 -19.32 -16.66 -1.19
CA GLY A 198 -19.42 -18.01 -0.61
C GLY A 198 -18.67 -19.10 -1.40
N LYS A 199 -17.75 -18.71 -2.28
CA LYS A 199 -16.99 -19.64 -3.14
C LYS A 199 -15.65 -20.08 -2.56
N LEU A 200 -15.23 -19.49 -1.45
CA LEU A 200 -14.02 -19.86 -0.71
C LEU A 200 -14.37 -20.13 0.75
N PRO A 201 -13.88 -21.24 1.34
CA PRO A 201 -14.00 -21.48 2.76
C PRO A 201 -13.00 -20.59 3.51
N PHE A 202 -13.49 -19.76 4.41
CA PHE A 202 -12.71 -19.13 5.47
C PHE A 202 -13.24 -19.62 6.82
#